data_AF-A0A8K0Q348-F1
#
_entry.id   AF-A0A8K0Q348-F1
#
_cell.length_a   1.000
_cell.length_b   1.000
_cell.length_c   1.000
_cell.angle_alpha   90.00
_cell.angle_beta   90.00
_cell.angle_gamma   90.00
#
_symmetry.space_group_name_H-M   'P 1'
#
loop_
_entity.id
_entity.type
_entity.pdbx_description
1 polymer ?
#
loop_
_entity_poly.entity_id
_entity_poly.type
_entity_poly.pdbx_seq_one_letter_code
_entity_poly.pdbx_strand_id
1 'polypeptide(L)'
;MASFDQTRAYAAQEDVFFNDGREIELLHFIYDHANLEQIRGSPQRVLEAIDEFGRTRKYLMNIGEDKGKIVTDLISDVKPSVMVELGGYVGYSAILFGDALRKAGGRKYWSLERNPEFAAVITSLVELAGLQDIVKVVVGSSDQSLRRLHAQKHFAKIDLLFLDHYKPAYLPDLKLCEQLRLVTSDSVLAADNVIKPGNPPYLEYVRSTVDEKETKAEQVKTPNGVADFLDTCANQYAEKEGSKETNTALSGNPHLIYESKLIRSFEPTGIPDGIEVTYCRGEARVSS
;
A
#
# COMPACT_ATOMS: atom_id res chain seq x y z
N MET A 1 18.53 -1.88 -15.11
CA MET A 1 17.73 -0.84 -14.44
C MET A 1 18.14 0.49 -15.06
N ALA A 2 17.19 1.38 -15.31
CA ALA A 2 17.51 2.76 -15.68
C ALA A 2 18.29 3.44 -14.52
N SER A 3 19.06 4.48 -14.81
CA SER A 3 19.68 5.32 -13.79
C SER A 3 18.62 6.20 -13.12
N PHE A 4 18.69 6.34 -11.80
CA PHE A 4 17.83 7.26 -11.06
C PHE A 4 18.14 8.73 -11.41
N ASP A 5 17.09 9.52 -11.63
CA ASP A 5 17.21 10.97 -11.88
C ASP A 5 17.39 11.72 -10.57
N GLN A 6 18.63 12.12 -10.28
CA GLN A 6 19.01 12.82 -9.05
C GLN A 6 18.29 14.16 -8.86
N THR A 7 17.73 14.76 -9.92
CA THR A 7 16.96 16.00 -9.79
C THR A 7 15.62 15.80 -9.10
N ARG A 8 15.15 14.54 -9.01
CA ARG A 8 13.91 14.15 -8.34
C ARG A 8 14.10 13.71 -6.90
N ALA A 9 15.34 13.56 -6.45
CA ALA A 9 15.68 13.04 -5.13
C ALA A 9 15.01 13.86 -4.03
N TYR A 10 14.26 13.16 -3.16
CA TYR A 10 13.80 13.76 -1.91
C TYR A 10 14.99 14.09 -1.00
N ALA A 11 14.74 14.93 0.00
CA ALA A 11 15.66 15.15 1.10
C ALA A 11 16.05 13.82 1.75
N ALA A 12 17.25 13.76 2.31
CA ALA A 12 17.75 12.55 2.97
C ALA A 12 16.82 12.13 4.12
N GLN A 13 16.63 10.82 4.28
CA GLN A 13 15.85 10.27 5.38
C GLN A 13 16.53 10.54 6.72
N GLU A 14 15.78 11.12 7.66
CA GLU A 14 16.19 11.39 9.04
C GLU A 14 15.88 10.19 9.96
N ASP A 15 16.45 10.17 11.17
CA ASP A 15 16.19 9.12 12.17
C ASP A 15 14.70 9.04 12.56
N VAL A 16 14.06 10.21 12.66
CA VAL A 16 12.61 10.34 12.76
C VAL A 16 12.11 10.82 11.41
N PHE A 17 11.35 9.98 10.73
CA PHE A 17 10.95 10.23 9.33
C PHE A 17 9.42 10.23 9.11
N PHE A 18 8.64 10.09 10.19
CA PHE A 18 7.18 10.19 10.20
C PHE A 18 6.66 10.44 11.61
N ASN A 19 5.42 10.94 11.70
CA ASN A 19 4.68 11.19 12.95
C ASN A 19 5.39 12.18 13.91
N ASP A 20 6.12 13.14 13.35
CA ASP A 20 6.79 14.23 14.06
C ASP A 20 6.17 15.60 13.77
N GLY A 21 5.00 15.60 13.12
CA GLY A 21 4.28 16.78 12.69
C GLY A 21 4.57 17.21 11.25
N ARG A 22 5.50 16.57 10.54
CA ARG A 22 5.79 16.89 9.13
C ARG A 22 4.57 16.69 8.22
N GLU A 23 3.65 15.82 8.58
CA GLU A 23 2.44 15.55 7.81
C GLU A 23 1.48 16.74 7.83
N ILE A 24 1.40 17.43 8.97
CA ILE A 24 0.64 18.67 9.12
C ILE A 24 1.42 19.85 8.53
N GLU A 25 2.75 19.88 8.69
CA GLU A 25 3.62 20.88 8.05
C GLU A 25 3.49 20.86 6.53
N LEU A 26 3.41 19.68 5.92
CA LEU A 26 3.11 19.49 4.50
C LEU A 26 1.78 20.13 4.12
N LEU A 27 0.73 19.93 4.92
CA LEU A 27 -0.57 20.52 4.67
C LEU A 27 -0.49 22.06 4.67
N HIS A 28 0.17 22.65 5.67
CA HIS A 28 0.41 24.10 5.71
C HIS A 28 1.23 24.56 4.50
N PHE A 29 2.31 23.86 4.15
CA PHE A 29 3.15 24.19 3.00
C PHE A 29 2.35 24.29 1.70
N ILE A 30 1.44 23.33 1.45
CA ILE A 30 0.61 23.34 0.24
C ILE A 30 -0.44 24.45 0.29
N TYR A 31 -1.10 24.65 1.43
CA TYR A 31 -2.15 25.67 1.57
C TYR A 31 -1.62 27.12 1.62
N ASP A 32 -0.36 27.32 2.01
CA ASP A 32 0.30 28.62 1.96
C ASP A 32 1.05 28.85 0.63
N HIS A 33 1.01 27.88 -0.30
CA HIS A 33 1.69 27.98 -1.57
C HIS A 33 1.11 29.11 -2.43
N ALA A 34 1.97 29.95 -3.01
CA ALA A 34 1.58 31.10 -3.85
C ALA A 34 0.71 30.76 -5.07
N ASN A 35 0.62 29.46 -5.41
CA ASN A 35 -0.06 28.92 -6.58
C ASN A 35 -1.23 28.00 -6.18
N LEU A 36 -1.73 28.11 -4.94
CA LEU A 36 -2.80 27.26 -4.40
C LEU A 36 -4.00 27.15 -5.33
N GLU A 37 -4.40 28.26 -5.95
CA GLU A 37 -5.56 28.27 -6.85
C GLU A 37 -5.33 27.49 -8.15
N GLN A 38 -4.09 27.32 -8.60
CA GLN A 38 -3.80 26.41 -9.72
C GLN A 38 -3.66 24.95 -9.26
N ILE A 39 -3.30 24.71 -8.00
CA ILE A 39 -3.19 23.37 -7.39
C ILE A 39 -4.59 22.76 -7.20
N ARG A 40 -5.58 23.57 -6.80
CA ARG A 40 -6.95 23.13 -6.52
C ARG A 40 -7.59 22.42 -7.73
N GLY A 41 -8.15 21.25 -7.49
CA GLY A 41 -8.79 20.40 -8.50
C GLY A 41 -7.83 19.70 -9.48
N SER A 42 -6.51 19.77 -9.24
CA SER A 42 -5.50 19.16 -10.10
C SER A 42 -4.68 18.12 -9.33
N PRO A 43 -4.98 16.80 -9.49
CA PRO A 43 -4.20 15.75 -8.84
C PRO A 43 -2.71 15.85 -9.13
N GLN A 44 -2.35 16.14 -10.38
CA GLN A 44 -0.95 16.31 -10.79
C GLN A 44 -0.26 17.42 -10.00
N ARG A 45 -0.89 18.59 -9.84
CA ARG A 45 -0.25 19.72 -9.13
C ARG A 45 -0.21 19.52 -7.63
N VAL A 46 -1.18 18.79 -7.05
CA VAL A 46 -1.10 18.39 -5.65
C VAL A 46 0.11 17.46 -5.44
N LEU A 47 0.32 16.48 -6.33
CA LEU A 47 1.50 15.61 -6.27
C LEU A 47 2.80 16.40 -6.44
N GLU A 48 2.86 17.32 -7.40
CA GLU A 48 4.03 18.20 -7.60
C GLU A 48 4.36 19.02 -6.34
N ALA A 49 3.35 19.52 -5.62
CA ALA A 49 3.53 20.25 -4.37
C ALA A 49 3.99 19.34 -3.21
N ILE A 50 3.51 18.10 -3.14
CA ILE A 50 4.01 17.10 -2.17
C ILE A 50 5.48 16.75 -2.49
N ASP A 51 5.80 16.55 -3.76
CA ASP A 51 7.16 16.28 -4.21
C ASP A 51 8.09 17.48 -3.92
N GLU A 52 7.63 18.72 -4.12
CA GLU A 52 8.39 19.92 -3.77
C GLU A 52 8.73 19.94 -2.27
N PHE A 53 7.76 19.66 -1.40
CA PHE A 53 8.03 19.54 0.04
C PHE A 53 9.04 18.42 0.33
N GLY A 54 8.83 17.24 -0.26
CA GLY A 54 9.71 16.08 -0.13
C GLY A 54 11.16 16.37 -0.52
N ARG A 55 11.38 17.21 -1.53
CA ARG A 55 12.70 17.61 -2.04
C ARG A 55 13.32 18.77 -1.27
N THR A 56 12.53 19.75 -0.84
CA THR A 56 13.05 21.04 -0.34
C THR A 56 12.96 21.23 1.16
N ARG A 57 12.11 20.45 1.85
CA ARG A 57 11.84 20.60 3.29
C ARG A 57 12.25 19.38 4.08
N LYS A 58 11.51 18.27 3.92
CA LYS A 58 11.68 17.06 4.73
C LYS A 58 11.36 15.83 3.91
N TYR A 59 12.07 14.75 4.18
CA TYR A 59 11.77 13.44 3.62
C TYR A 59 10.32 13.03 3.93
N LEU A 60 9.66 12.44 2.92
CA LEU A 60 8.35 11.79 3.05
C LEU A 60 8.49 10.35 2.55
N MET A 61 7.92 9.39 3.29
CA MET A 61 7.94 7.97 2.95
C MET A 61 6.92 7.60 1.86
N ASN A 62 6.81 8.42 0.83
CA ASN A 62 5.92 8.17 -0.31
C ASN A 62 6.50 7.09 -1.22
N ILE A 63 5.63 6.45 -2.02
CA ILE A 63 6.07 5.54 -3.10
C ILE A 63 6.98 6.21 -4.14
N GLY A 64 6.81 7.52 -4.36
CA GLY A 64 7.59 8.30 -5.32
C GLY A 64 7.21 8.09 -6.78
N GLU A 65 7.81 8.90 -7.66
CA GLU A 65 7.48 8.94 -9.08
C GLU A 65 7.82 7.63 -9.83
N ASP A 66 9.01 7.06 -9.59
CA ASP A 66 9.51 5.90 -10.33
C ASP A 66 8.71 4.62 -10.04
N LYS A 67 8.40 4.34 -8.77
CA LYS A 67 7.53 3.22 -8.40
C LYS A 67 6.05 3.53 -8.64
N GLY A 68 5.64 4.78 -8.44
CA GLY A 68 4.29 5.24 -8.76
C GLY A 68 3.94 5.01 -10.23
N LYS A 69 4.91 5.17 -11.14
CA LYS A 69 4.72 4.83 -12.56
C LYS A 69 4.39 3.36 -12.79
N ILE A 70 5.03 2.43 -12.09
CA ILE A 70 4.77 0.99 -12.23
C ILE A 70 3.31 0.67 -11.90
N VAL A 71 2.81 1.22 -10.79
CA VAL A 71 1.44 0.94 -10.34
C VAL A 71 0.41 1.67 -11.20
N THR A 72 0.69 2.88 -11.67
CA THR A 72 -0.23 3.58 -12.61
C THR A 72 -0.31 2.89 -13.97
N ASP A 73 0.80 2.37 -14.51
CA ASP A 73 0.79 1.54 -15.71
C ASP A 73 -0.04 0.26 -15.47
N LEU A 74 0.14 -0.39 -14.31
CA LEU A 74 -0.65 -1.57 -13.92
C LEU A 74 -2.15 -1.26 -13.84
N ILE A 75 -2.54 -0.12 -13.27
CA ILE A 75 -3.95 0.33 -13.23
C ILE A 75 -4.50 0.54 -14.63
N SER A 76 -3.71 1.14 -15.53
CA SER A 76 -4.11 1.36 -16.93
C SER A 76 -4.31 0.04 -17.69
N ASP A 77 -3.48 -0.95 -17.42
CA ASP A 77 -3.52 -2.27 -18.06
C ASP A 77 -4.67 -3.14 -17.52
N VAL A 78 -4.82 -3.22 -16.19
CA VAL A 78 -5.81 -4.06 -15.51
C VAL A 78 -7.20 -3.44 -15.51
N LYS A 79 -7.30 -2.11 -15.51
CA LYS A 79 -8.55 -1.33 -15.40
C LYS A 79 -9.44 -1.77 -14.23
N PRO A 80 -8.92 -1.76 -12.99
CA PRO A 80 -9.67 -2.19 -11.82
C PRO A 80 -10.93 -1.35 -11.62
N SER A 81 -12.04 -1.97 -11.20
CA SER A 81 -13.24 -1.25 -10.80
C SER A 81 -13.14 -0.78 -9.35
N VAL A 82 -12.62 -1.64 -8.47
CA VAL A 82 -12.37 -1.35 -7.06
C VAL A 82 -10.89 -1.56 -6.76
N MET A 83 -10.26 -0.50 -6.26
CA MET A 83 -8.90 -0.55 -5.72
C MET A 83 -8.92 -0.32 -4.21
N VAL A 84 -8.13 -1.08 -3.47
CA VAL A 84 -7.94 -0.92 -2.03
C VAL A 84 -6.47 -0.72 -1.75
N GLU A 85 -6.15 0.26 -0.92
CA GLU A 85 -4.82 0.54 -0.40
C GLU A 85 -4.81 0.30 1.11
N LEU A 86 -3.76 -0.37 1.57
CA LEU A 86 -3.47 -0.54 2.99
C LEU A 86 -2.25 0.33 3.33
N GLY A 87 -2.48 1.42 4.07
CA GLY A 87 -1.48 2.44 4.40
C GLY A 87 -1.55 3.64 3.46
N GLY A 88 -1.98 4.80 3.95
CA GLY A 88 -2.17 5.99 3.11
C GLY A 88 -1.20 7.14 3.42
N TYR A 89 -0.65 7.20 4.64
CA TYR A 89 0.28 8.24 5.08
C TYR A 89 -0.24 9.68 4.80
N VAL A 90 0.43 10.43 3.92
CA VAL A 90 -0.01 11.78 3.50
C VAL A 90 -0.91 11.78 2.26
N GLY A 91 -1.18 10.61 1.67
CA GLY A 91 -2.15 10.45 0.58
C GLY A 91 -1.56 10.58 -0.83
N TYR A 92 -0.24 10.57 -0.97
CA TYR A 92 0.44 10.65 -2.28
C TYR A 92 -0.05 9.55 -3.23
N SER A 93 0.02 8.29 -2.81
CA SER A 93 -0.46 7.12 -3.55
C SER A 93 -1.97 7.16 -3.77
N ALA A 94 -2.75 7.56 -2.76
CA ALA A 94 -4.20 7.72 -2.90
C ALA A 94 -4.59 8.72 -4.00
N ILE A 95 -3.87 9.84 -4.13
CA ILE A 95 -4.09 10.85 -5.17
C ILE A 95 -3.63 10.33 -6.54
N LEU A 96 -2.40 9.81 -6.62
CA LEU A 96 -1.81 9.31 -7.86
C LEU A 96 -2.63 8.16 -8.45
N PHE A 97 -2.94 7.16 -7.64
CA PHE A 97 -3.68 5.98 -8.06
C PHE A 97 -5.18 6.23 -8.15
N GLY A 98 -5.74 7.13 -7.33
CA GLY A 98 -7.12 7.58 -7.46
C GLY A 98 -7.39 8.26 -8.80
N ASP A 99 -6.49 9.13 -9.26
CA ASP A 99 -6.59 9.76 -10.59
C ASP A 99 -6.39 8.74 -11.74
N ALA A 100 -5.41 7.83 -11.61
CA ALA A 100 -5.21 6.75 -12.58
C ALA A 100 -6.43 5.82 -12.67
N LEU A 101 -7.02 5.45 -11.52
CA LEU A 101 -8.24 4.64 -11.44
C LEU A 101 -9.41 5.34 -12.13
N ARG A 102 -9.61 6.63 -11.86
CA ARG A 102 -10.64 7.45 -12.51
C ARG A 102 -10.47 7.47 -14.02
N LYS A 103 -9.24 7.70 -14.51
CA LYS A 103 -8.90 7.68 -15.95
C LYS A 103 -9.12 6.30 -16.59
N ALA A 104 -8.90 5.23 -15.85
CA ALA A 104 -9.16 3.85 -16.29
C ALA A 104 -10.66 3.46 -16.26
N GLY A 105 -11.55 4.34 -15.76
CA GLY A 105 -12.99 4.07 -15.63
C GLY A 105 -13.37 3.28 -14.38
N GLY A 106 -12.49 3.23 -13.38
CA GLY A 106 -12.77 2.58 -12.10
C GLY A 106 -13.82 3.33 -11.27
N ARG A 107 -14.46 2.61 -10.34
CA ARG A 107 -15.57 3.10 -9.53
C ARG A 107 -15.15 3.69 -8.19
N LYS A 108 -14.22 3.05 -7.49
CA LYS A 108 -13.87 3.48 -6.13
C LYS A 108 -12.47 3.05 -5.72
N TYR A 109 -11.76 3.98 -5.09
CA TYR A 109 -10.49 3.76 -4.40
C TYR A 109 -10.72 3.85 -2.89
N TRP A 110 -10.29 2.85 -2.13
CA TRP A 110 -10.39 2.84 -0.66
C TRP A 110 -9.01 2.89 -0.05
N SER A 111 -8.67 3.99 0.64
CA SER A 111 -7.41 4.14 1.39
C SER A 111 -7.66 3.85 2.86
N LEU A 112 -7.07 2.79 3.39
CA LEU A 112 -7.23 2.37 4.79
C LEU A 112 -6.03 2.89 5.58
N GLU A 113 -6.28 3.86 6.46
CA GLU A 113 -5.26 4.53 7.26
C GLU A 113 -5.58 4.39 8.75
N ARG A 114 -4.61 3.94 9.54
CA ARG A 114 -4.78 3.70 10.97
C ARG A 114 -4.75 5.01 11.75
N ASN A 115 -3.79 5.88 11.46
CA ASN A 115 -3.59 7.11 12.21
C ASN A 115 -4.67 8.14 11.80
N PRO A 116 -5.52 8.60 12.73
CA PRO A 116 -6.59 9.54 12.40
C PRO A 116 -6.07 10.90 11.92
N GLU A 117 -4.88 11.34 12.36
CA GLU A 117 -4.27 12.59 11.90
C GLU A 117 -3.83 12.46 10.44
N PHE A 118 -3.17 11.35 10.09
CA PHE A 118 -2.78 11.05 8.72
C PHE A 118 -4.02 10.93 7.82
N ALA A 119 -5.06 10.24 8.28
CA ALA A 119 -6.31 10.16 7.56
C ALA A 119 -6.97 11.53 7.30
N ALA A 120 -6.85 12.48 8.23
CA ALA A 120 -7.31 13.86 8.04
C ALA A 120 -6.47 14.61 6.99
N VAL A 121 -5.15 14.41 6.98
CA VAL A 121 -4.25 14.94 5.94
C VAL A 121 -4.62 14.38 4.57
N ILE A 122 -4.76 13.06 4.44
CA ILE A 122 -5.16 12.39 3.18
C ILE A 122 -6.50 12.96 2.70
N THR A 123 -7.48 13.06 3.59
CA THR A 123 -8.82 13.57 3.23
C THR A 123 -8.74 14.99 2.69
N SER A 124 -7.96 15.86 3.33
CA SER A 124 -7.80 17.26 2.93
C SER A 124 -7.08 17.40 1.58
N LEU A 125 -6.06 16.58 1.32
CA LEU A 125 -5.31 16.62 0.06
C LEU A 125 -6.06 15.94 -1.10
N VAL A 126 -6.84 14.90 -0.82
CA VAL A 126 -7.76 14.27 -1.79
C VAL A 126 -8.86 15.25 -2.21
N GLU A 127 -9.41 16.01 -1.28
CA GLU A 127 -10.38 17.07 -1.60
C GLU A 127 -9.73 18.20 -2.40
N LEU A 128 -8.54 18.65 -2.01
CA LEU A 128 -7.77 19.63 -2.78
C LEU A 128 -7.50 19.15 -4.21
N ALA A 129 -7.22 17.85 -4.40
CA ALA A 129 -7.01 17.23 -5.71
C ALA A 129 -8.30 17.05 -6.54
N GLY A 130 -9.48 17.26 -5.95
CA GLY A 130 -10.76 17.03 -6.63
C GLY A 130 -11.03 15.55 -6.91
N LEU A 131 -10.68 14.67 -5.97
CA LEU A 131 -10.82 13.21 -6.06
C LEU A 131 -11.78 12.61 -5.02
N GLN A 132 -12.55 13.43 -4.29
CA GLN A 132 -13.44 12.98 -3.22
C GLN A 132 -14.58 12.06 -3.70
N ASP A 133 -14.92 12.12 -4.99
CA ASP A 133 -15.89 11.23 -5.63
C ASP A 133 -15.31 9.82 -5.86
N ILE A 134 -14.02 9.71 -6.18
CA ILE A 134 -13.35 8.44 -6.46
C ILE A 134 -12.68 7.83 -5.22
N VAL A 135 -11.98 8.62 -4.41
CA VAL A 135 -11.20 8.16 -3.24
C VAL A 135 -12.03 8.28 -1.97
N LYS A 136 -12.01 7.22 -1.15
CA LYS A 136 -12.60 7.20 0.18
C LYS A 136 -11.56 6.76 1.20
N VAL A 137 -11.27 7.64 2.16
CA VAL A 137 -10.41 7.33 3.31
C VAL A 137 -11.24 6.63 4.38
N VAL A 138 -10.68 5.56 4.96
CA VAL A 138 -11.29 4.76 6.02
C VAL A 138 -10.32 4.71 7.19
N VAL A 139 -10.75 5.30 8.32
CA VAL A 139 -9.94 5.35 9.53
C VAL A 139 -10.03 4.02 10.31
N GLY A 140 -8.88 3.51 10.73
CA GLY A 140 -8.76 2.31 11.56
C GLY A 140 -7.69 1.35 11.03
N SER A 141 -7.34 0.34 11.81
CA SER A 141 -6.40 -0.68 11.35
C SER A 141 -6.92 -1.38 10.09
N SER A 142 -6.00 -1.83 9.24
CA SER A 142 -6.28 -2.48 7.96
C SER A 142 -7.22 -3.68 8.13
N ASP A 143 -6.92 -4.57 9.09
CA ASP A 143 -7.72 -5.76 9.40
C ASP A 143 -9.18 -5.43 9.80
N GLN A 144 -9.38 -4.47 10.70
CA GLN A 144 -10.71 -4.08 11.15
C GLN A 144 -11.49 -3.35 10.06
N SER A 145 -10.80 -2.49 9.30
CA SER A 145 -11.38 -1.77 8.18
C SER A 145 -11.81 -2.72 7.06
N LEU A 146 -10.99 -3.72 6.71
CA LEU A 146 -11.34 -4.77 5.74
C LEU A 146 -12.59 -5.56 6.18
N ARG A 147 -12.63 -6.01 7.44
CA ARG A 147 -13.79 -6.73 8.00
C ARG A 147 -15.06 -5.87 7.96
N ARG A 148 -14.96 -4.60 8.33
CA ARG A 148 -16.07 -3.65 8.33
C ARG A 148 -16.61 -3.40 6.93
N LEU A 149 -15.72 -3.12 5.96
CA LEU A 149 -16.09 -2.88 4.57
C LEU A 149 -16.75 -4.11 3.93
N HIS A 150 -16.23 -5.30 4.22
CA HIS A 150 -16.83 -6.57 3.79
C HIS A 150 -18.21 -6.80 4.42
N ALA A 151 -18.36 -6.62 5.75
CA ALA A 151 -19.63 -6.78 6.44
C ALA A 151 -20.72 -5.81 5.92
N GLN A 152 -20.31 -4.59 5.56
CA GLN A 152 -21.17 -3.56 4.97
C GLN A 152 -21.42 -3.76 3.46
N LYS A 153 -20.79 -4.76 2.84
CA LYS A 153 -20.93 -5.09 1.40
C LYS A 153 -20.60 -3.91 0.48
N HIS A 154 -19.61 -3.10 0.86
CA HIS A 154 -19.18 -1.97 0.03
C HIS A 154 -18.62 -2.40 -1.33
N PHE A 155 -18.05 -3.60 -1.40
CA PHE A 155 -17.58 -4.24 -2.63
C PHE A 155 -17.58 -5.76 -2.42
N ALA A 156 -17.75 -6.51 -3.51
CA ALA A 156 -17.74 -7.98 -3.47
C ALA A 156 -16.33 -8.56 -3.64
N LYS A 157 -15.45 -7.84 -4.34
CA LYS A 157 -14.05 -8.20 -4.58
C LYS A 157 -13.18 -6.96 -4.68
N ILE A 158 -11.88 -7.15 -4.51
CA ILE A 158 -10.83 -6.16 -4.74
C ILE A 158 -10.18 -6.52 -6.07
N ASP A 159 -10.27 -5.64 -7.07
CA ASP A 159 -9.65 -5.88 -8.37
C ASP A 159 -8.15 -5.61 -8.30
N LEU A 160 -7.74 -4.57 -7.56
CA LEU A 160 -6.33 -4.26 -7.29
C LEU A 160 -6.12 -3.93 -5.80
N LEU A 161 -5.26 -4.68 -5.13
CA LEU A 161 -4.84 -4.43 -3.73
C LEU A 161 -3.43 -3.86 -3.71
N PHE A 162 -3.26 -2.66 -3.16
CA PHE A 162 -1.96 -2.04 -2.94
C PHE A 162 -1.56 -2.16 -1.45
N LEU A 163 -0.39 -2.75 -1.19
CA LEU A 163 0.15 -2.94 0.15
C LEU A 163 1.34 -2.00 0.38
N ASP A 164 1.15 -1.00 1.25
CA ASP A 164 2.20 -0.04 1.63
C ASP A 164 2.15 0.41 3.10
N HIS A 165 1.64 -0.45 3.98
CA HIS A 165 1.53 -0.18 5.42
C HIS A 165 2.67 -0.83 6.21
N TYR A 166 2.40 -1.09 7.49
CA TYR A 166 3.25 -1.84 8.40
C TYR A 166 3.60 -3.23 7.84
N LYS A 167 4.87 -3.43 7.46
CA LYS A 167 5.34 -4.60 6.70
C LYS A 167 4.95 -5.95 7.34
N PRO A 168 5.04 -6.16 8.66
CA PRO A 168 4.59 -7.41 9.30
C PRO A 168 3.12 -7.77 9.08
N ALA A 169 2.26 -6.80 8.74
CA ALA A 169 0.84 -7.04 8.51
C ALA A 169 0.49 -7.42 7.06
N TYR A 170 1.42 -7.35 6.09
CA TYR A 170 1.13 -7.66 4.68
C TYR A 170 0.55 -9.07 4.49
N LEU A 171 1.23 -10.08 5.02
CA LEU A 171 0.79 -11.47 4.88
C LEU A 171 -0.50 -11.75 5.67
N PRO A 172 -0.62 -11.34 6.96
CA PRO A 172 -1.88 -11.45 7.68
C PRO A 172 -3.07 -10.80 6.96
N ASP A 173 -2.91 -9.58 6.43
CA ASP A 173 -3.99 -8.86 5.76
C ASP A 173 -4.32 -9.44 4.39
N LEU A 174 -3.33 -9.92 3.63
CA LEU A 174 -3.58 -10.70 2.42
C LEU A 174 -4.42 -11.94 2.76
N LYS A 175 -3.99 -12.74 3.75
CA LYS A 175 -4.72 -13.93 4.20
C LYS A 175 -6.13 -13.60 4.68
N LEU A 176 -6.33 -12.45 5.33
CA LEU A 176 -7.66 -11.98 5.69
C LEU A 176 -8.52 -11.72 4.45
N CYS A 177 -7.96 -11.04 3.44
CA CYS A 177 -8.67 -10.77 2.18
C CYS A 177 -9.06 -12.07 1.46
N GLU A 178 -8.18 -13.07 1.47
CA GLU A 178 -8.46 -14.40 0.91
C GLU A 178 -9.60 -15.11 1.65
N GLN A 179 -9.56 -15.13 2.98
CA GLN A 179 -10.61 -15.75 3.82
C GLN A 179 -11.96 -15.06 3.65
N LEU A 180 -11.96 -13.73 3.50
CA LEU A 180 -13.16 -12.94 3.21
C LEU A 180 -13.58 -13.02 1.73
N ARG A 181 -12.86 -13.77 0.89
CA ARG A 181 -13.07 -13.88 -0.57
C ARG A 181 -13.07 -12.52 -1.29
N LEU A 182 -12.33 -11.56 -0.73
CA LEU A 182 -12.10 -10.26 -1.34
C LEU A 182 -11.02 -10.32 -2.42
N VAL A 183 -10.04 -11.22 -2.27
CA VAL A 183 -9.09 -11.60 -3.31
C VAL A 183 -9.60 -12.86 -3.97
N THR A 184 -9.82 -12.79 -5.29
CA THR A 184 -10.34 -13.89 -6.12
C THR A 184 -9.45 -14.09 -7.34
N SER A 185 -9.79 -15.07 -8.17
CA SER A 185 -9.27 -15.11 -9.54
C SER A 185 -9.49 -13.75 -10.21
N ASP A 186 -8.46 -13.26 -10.93
CA ASP A 186 -8.37 -11.94 -11.56
C ASP A 186 -8.04 -10.76 -10.63
N SER A 187 -7.96 -10.96 -9.31
CA SER A 187 -7.40 -9.93 -8.42
C SER A 187 -5.90 -9.77 -8.69
N VAL A 188 -5.43 -8.52 -8.62
CA VAL A 188 -4.02 -8.16 -8.76
C VAL A 188 -3.54 -7.52 -7.46
N LEU A 189 -2.35 -7.87 -7.01
CA LEU A 189 -1.69 -7.29 -5.85
C LEU A 189 -0.46 -6.51 -6.31
N ALA A 190 -0.22 -5.36 -5.69
CA ALA A 190 1.01 -4.58 -5.83
C ALA A 190 1.55 -4.28 -4.43
N ALA A 191 2.72 -4.81 -4.08
CA ALA A 191 3.31 -4.63 -2.77
C ALA A 191 4.59 -3.80 -2.85
N ASP A 192 4.66 -2.72 -2.07
CA ASP A 192 5.81 -1.82 -2.03
C ASP A 192 6.83 -2.19 -0.92
N ASN A 193 8.08 -1.76 -1.12
CA ASN A 193 9.25 -1.95 -0.27
C ASN A 193 9.63 -3.40 -0.01
N VAL A 194 9.45 -4.24 -1.03
CA VAL A 194 9.76 -5.67 -0.96
C VAL A 194 11.26 -5.98 -1.05
N ILE A 195 12.10 -4.99 -1.40
CA ILE A 195 13.57 -5.13 -1.37
C ILE A 195 14.15 -4.51 -0.09
N LYS A 196 13.75 -3.27 0.25
CA LYS A 196 14.19 -2.58 1.46
C LYS A 196 13.01 -1.83 2.10
N PRO A 197 12.61 -2.14 3.34
CA PRO A 197 13.24 -3.06 4.30
C PRO A 197 13.04 -4.55 3.98
N GLY A 198 12.20 -4.87 2.98
CA GLY A 198 11.89 -6.24 2.59
C GLY A 198 10.70 -6.81 3.34
N ASN A 199 10.06 -7.82 2.73
CA ASN A 199 8.99 -8.58 3.38
C ASN A 199 9.06 -10.07 3.02
N PRO A 200 10.05 -10.81 3.57
CA PRO A 200 10.26 -12.21 3.23
C PRO A 200 9.02 -13.10 3.42
N PRO A 201 8.24 -13.01 4.52
CA PRO A 201 7.05 -13.84 4.69
C PRO A 201 6.00 -13.62 3.60
N TYR A 202 5.74 -12.35 3.23
CA TYR A 202 4.82 -12.03 2.14
C TYR A 202 5.34 -12.57 0.80
N LEU A 203 6.60 -12.28 0.47
CA LEU A 203 7.22 -12.68 -0.80
C LEU A 203 7.27 -14.20 -0.98
N GLU A 204 7.62 -14.92 0.08
CA GLU A 204 7.63 -16.38 0.08
C GLU A 204 6.22 -16.92 -0.18
N TYR A 205 5.21 -16.36 0.49
CA TYR A 205 3.83 -16.81 0.33
C TYR A 205 3.29 -16.59 -1.10
N VAL A 206 3.47 -15.40 -1.68
CA VAL A 206 2.95 -15.09 -3.03
C VAL A 206 3.74 -15.74 -4.17
N ARG A 207 4.91 -16.31 -3.87
CA ARG A 207 5.74 -17.07 -4.82
C ARG A 207 5.62 -18.58 -4.65
N SER A 208 4.99 -19.04 -3.56
CA SER A 208 4.81 -20.46 -3.28
C SER A 208 3.71 -21.10 -4.12
N THR A 209 3.88 -22.40 -4.41
CA THR A 209 2.84 -23.25 -5.01
C THR A 209 1.71 -23.51 -4.01
N VAL A 210 0.59 -24.08 -4.50
CA VAL A 210 -0.52 -24.50 -3.62
C VAL A 210 -0.04 -25.54 -2.61
N ASP A 211 0.65 -26.59 -3.06
CA ASP A 211 1.17 -27.65 -2.19
C ASP A 211 2.10 -27.12 -1.08
N GLU A 212 2.95 -26.15 -1.40
CA GLU A 212 3.83 -25.49 -0.42
C GLU A 212 3.04 -24.69 0.62
N LYS A 213 2.01 -23.96 0.19
CA LYS A 213 1.13 -23.20 1.09
C LYS A 213 0.33 -24.13 2.00
N GLU A 214 -0.20 -25.23 1.48
CA GLU A 214 -0.91 -26.25 2.25
C GLU A 214 0.00 -26.89 3.29
N THR A 215 1.19 -27.35 2.88
CA THR A 215 2.19 -27.94 3.78
C THR A 215 2.55 -26.98 4.93
N LYS A 216 2.76 -25.69 4.63
CA LYS A 216 3.04 -24.68 5.66
C LYS A 216 1.83 -24.42 6.56
N ALA A 217 0.62 -24.38 6.01
CA ALA A 217 -0.60 -24.20 6.80
C ALA A 217 -0.82 -25.37 7.78
N GLU A 218 -0.39 -26.58 7.43
CA GLU A 218 -0.37 -27.74 8.32
C GLU A 218 0.72 -27.63 9.39
N GLN A 219 1.93 -27.19 9.01
CA GLN A 219 3.06 -27.02 9.94
C GLN A 219 2.85 -25.89 10.95
N VAL A 220 2.16 -24.80 10.60
CA VAL A 220 1.85 -23.69 11.54
C VAL A 220 0.92 -24.13 12.69
N LYS A 221 0.26 -25.30 12.58
CA LYS A 221 -0.43 -25.95 13.71
C LYS A 221 0.54 -26.54 14.74
N THR A 222 1.84 -26.53 14.48
CA THR A 222 2.92 -26.84 15.41
C THR A 222 3.74 -25.58 15.71
N PRO A 223 4.02 -25.25 16.98
CA PRO A 223 4.60 -23.97 17.34
C PRO A 223 6.10 -23.99 17.07
N ASN A 224 6.58 -23.35 15.99
CA ASN A 224 7.86 -22.64 15.95
C ASN A 224 8.12 -21.95 14.59
N GLY A 225 8.60 -20.70 14.65
CA GLY A 225 9.52 -20.17 13.63
C GLY A 225 9.01 -19.05 12.71
N VAL A 226 8.76 -17.85 13.24
CA VAL A 226 8.82 -16.57 12.47
C VAL A 226 9.32 -15.41 13.36
N ALA A 227 10.30 -15.64 14.24
CA ALA A 227 10.66 -14.65 15.28
C ALA A 227 11.52 -13.48 14.76
N ASP A 228 12.59 -13.77 14.00
CA ASP A 228 13.66 -12.77 13.78
C ASP A 228 13.28 -11.59 12.86
N PHE A 229 12.45 -11.80 11.83
CA PHE A 229 12.00 -10.72 10.93
C PHE A 229 10.95 -9.82 11.61
N LEU A 230 10.05 -10.43 12.38
CA LEU A 230 9.01 -9.70 13.11
C LEU A 230 9.64 -8.78 14.15
N ASP A 231 10.65 -9.23 14.89
CA ASP A 231 11.31 -8.43 15.94
C ASP A 231 12.03 -7.19 15.38
N THR A 232 12.76 -7.32 14.27
CA THR A 232 13.52 -6.20 13.70
C THR A 232 12.61 -5.12 13.11
N CYS A 233 11.56 -5.50 12.37
CA CYS A 233 10.58 -4.54 11.85
C CYS A 233 9.63 -4.01 12.94
N ALA A 234 9.30 -4.82 13.96
CA ALA A 234 8.48 -4.36 15.07
C ALA A 234 9.15 -3.21 15.81
N ASN A 235 10.45 -3.29 16.10
CA ASN A 235 11.14 -2.24 16.84
C ASN A 235 11.11 -0.86 16.16
N GLN A 236 11.18 -0.80 14.81
CA GLN A 236 11.14 0.47 14.08
C GLN A 236 9.78 1.19 14.18
N TYR A 237 8.68 0.45 14.35
CA TYR A 237 7.32 1.01 14.42
C TYR A 237 6.71 0.94 15.84
N ALA A 238 7.17 0.03 16.71
CA ALA A 238 6.57 -0.23 18.02
C ALA A 238 6.81 0.89 19.04
N GLU A 239 7.97 1.56 18.99
CA GLU A 239 8.25 2.69 19.88
C GLU A 239 7.34 3.90 19.61
N LYS A 240 6.74 4.00 18.42
CA LYS A 240 5.95 5.17 17.98
C LYS A 240 4.46 4.89 17.75
N GLU A 241 4.07 3.66 17.42
CA GLU A 241 2.68 3.27 17.15
C GLU A 241 2.08 2.27 18.16
N GLY A 242 2.89 1.81 19.13
CA GLY A 242 2.59 0.70 20.04
C GLY A 242 2.83 -0.67 19.40
N SER A 243 3.35 -1.63 20.17
CA SER A 243 3.49 -3.02 19.70
C SER A 243 2.10 -3.60 19.36
N LYS A 244 1.98 -4.25 18.20
CA LYS A 244 0.72 -4.84 17.71
C LYS A 244 0.77 -6.35 17.81
N GLU A 245 -0.28 -6.94 18.34
CA GLU A 245 -0.59 -8.36 18.12
C GLU A 245 -1.05 -8.52 16.67
N THR A 246 -0.17 -9.01 15.79
CA THR A 246 -0.59 -9.53 14.49
C THR A 246 -1.34 -10.84 14.73
N ASN A 247 -2.56 -10.96 14.19
CA ASN A 247 -3.31 -12.21 14.32
C ASN A 247 -2.71 -13.28 13.39
N THR A 248 -1.72 -13.99 13.91
CA THR A 248 -1.01 -15.08 13.22
C THR A 248 -1.88 -16.30 12.95
N ALA A 249 -3.10 -16.36 13.49
CA ALA A 249 -4.03 -17.48 13.32
C ALA A 249 -4.82 -17.46 11.99
N LEU A 250 -4.62 -16.45 11.13
CA LEU A 250 -5.27 -16.42 9.81
C LEU A 250 -4.64 -17.47 8.90
N SER A 251 -5.46 -18.40 8.42
CA SER A 251 -5.05 -19.47 7.51
C SER A 251 -4.89 -19.01 6.06
N GLY A 252 -5.60 -17.94 5.66
CA GLY A 252 -5.71 -17.57 4.25
C GLY A 252 -6.50 -18.58 3.43
N ASN A 253 -6.33 -18.53 2.11
CA ASN A 253 -6.77 -19.57 1.17
C ASN A 253 -5.53 -20.13 0.43
N PRO A 254 -4.97 -21.28 0.88
CA PRO A 254 -3.77 -21.84 0.27
C PRO A 254 -3.98 -22.32 -1.17
N HIS A 255 -5.23 -22.52 -1.61
CA HIS A 255 -5.55 -22.99 -2.96
C HIS A 255 -5.48 -21.89 -4.03
N LEU A 256 -5.31 -20.61 -3.65
CA LEU A 256 -5.13 -19.54 -4.63
C LEU A 256 -3.77 -19.66 -5.33
N ILE A 257 -3.81 -19.60 -6.66
CA ILE A 257 -2.64 -19.69 -7.53
C ILE A 257 -2.16 -18.26 -7.82
N TYR A 258 -0.96 -17.93 -7.37
CA TYR A 258 -0.34 -16.63 -7.61
C TYR A 258 0.78 -16.74 -8.65
N GLU A 259 0.84 -15.77 -9.55
CA GLU A 259 1.98 -15.54 -10.43
C GLU A 259 2.57 -14.17 -10.07
N SER A 260 3.79 -14.17 -9.54
CA SER A 260 4.42 -12.97 -9.00
C SER A 260 5.67 -12.57 -9.77
N LYS A 261 5.87 -11.26 -9.95
CA LYS A 261 7.03 -10.68 -10.61
C LYS A 261 7.49 -9.43 -9.88
N LEU A 262 8.77 -9.40 -9.52
CA LEU A 262 9.43 -8.21 -9.00
C LEU A 262 9.77 -7.25 -10.14
N ILE A 263 9.25 -6.03 -10.08
CA ILE A 263 9.62 -4.93 -10.96
C ILE A 263 10.51 -3.97 -10.18
N ARG A 264 11.80 -3.96 -10.52
CA ARG A 264 12.81 -3.15 -9.82
C ARG A 264 12.73 -1.68 -10.22
N SER A 265 12.88 -0.80 -9.24
CA SER A 265 12.79 0.65 -9.37
C SER A 265 13.57 1.35 -8.25
N PHE A 266 13.24 2.58 -7.93
CA PHE A 266 13.86 3.35 -6.86
C PHE A 266 12.79 3.93 -5.93
N GLU A 267 13.11 4.03 -4.64
CA GLU A 267 12.34 4.88 -3.74
C GLU A 267 12.74 6.37 -3.90
N PRO A 268 11.99 7.34 -3.34
CA PRO A 268 12.18 8.76 -3.62
C PRO A 268 13.58 9.35 -3.38
N THR A 269 14.43 8.75 -2.55
CA THR A 269 15.83 9.20 -2.36
C THR A 269 16.82 8.57 -3.35
N GLY A 270 16.35 7.71 -4.24
CA GLY A 270 17.16 7.04 -5.25
C GLY A 270 17.77 5.72 -4.80
N ILE A 271 17.39 5.20 -3.63
CA ILE A 271 17.81 3.87 -3.19
C ILE A 271 17.08 2.81 -4.03
N PRO A 272 17.79 1.80 -4.58
CA PRO A 272 17.15 0.72 -5.31
C PRO A 272 16.11 -0.03 -4.47
N ASP A 273 14.92 -0.22 -5.04
CA ASP A 273 13.79 -0.94 -4.45
C ASP A 273 12.96 -1.62 -5.56
N GLY A 274 11.70 -1.96 -5.30
CA GLY A 274 10.79 -2.43 -6.34
C GLY A 274 9.38 -2.72 -5.84
N ILE A 275 8.50 -3.00 -6.79
CA ILE A 275 7.12 -3.44 -6.55
C ILE A 275 7.04 -4.93 -6.88
N GLU A 276 6.55 -5.75 -5.94
CA GLU A 276 6.10 -7.10 -6.26
C GLU A 276 4.69 -7.02 -6.85
N VAL A 277 4.55 -7.33 -8.13
CA VAL A 277 3.25 -7.45 -8.79
C VAL A 277 2.85 -8.92 -8.81
N THR A 278 1.68 -9.22 -8.25
CA THR A 278 1.16 -10.59 -8.13
C THR A 278 -0.22 -10.69 -8.77
N TYR A 279 -0.39 -11.62 -9.69
CA TYR A 279 -1.69 -11.92 -10.30
C TYR A 279 -2.28 -13.17 -9.65
N CYS A 280 -3.52 -13.11 -9.19
CA CYS A 280 -4.29 -14.30 -8.82
C CYS A 280 -4.84 -14.96 -10.09
N ARG A 281 -4.23 -16.07 -10.52
CA ARG A 281 -4.54 -16.76 -11.78
C ARG A 281 -5.65 -17.79 -11.69
N GLY A 282 -6.09 -18.12 -10.48
CA GLY A 282 -7.09 -19.15 -10.27
C GLY A 282 -7.10 -19.66 -8.84
N GLU A 283 -7.96 -20.63 -8.61
CA GLU A 283 -8.04 -21.41 -7.38
C GLU A 283 -7.96 -22.88 -7.76
N ALA A 284 -7.03 -23.61 -7.16
CA ALA A 284 -6.92 -25.06 -7.33
C ALA A 284 -8.19 -25.73 -6.80
N ARG A 285 -8.67 -26.75 -7.51
CA ARG A 285 -9.78 -27.55 -7.03
C ARG A 285 -9.31 -28.34 -5.81
N VAL A 286 -10.04 -28.24 -4.72
CA VAL A 286 -9.87 -29.15 -3.58
C VAL A 286 -10.22 -30.55 -4.10
N SER A 287 -9.25 -31.47 -4.12
CA SER A 287 -9.54 -32.87 -4.39
C SER A 287 -10.44 -33.40 -3.28
N SER A 288 -11.67 -33.75 -3.65
CA SER A 288 -12.69 -34.35 -2.79
C SER A 288 -12.30 -35.72 -2.27
#